data_AF-A0A1R1I387-F1
#
_entry.id   AF-A0A1R1I387-F1
#
_cell.length_a   1.000
_cell.length_b   1.000
_cell.length_c   1.000
_cell.angle_alpha   90.00
_cell.angle_beta   90.00
_cell.angle_gamma   90.00
#
_symmetry.space_group_name_H-M   'P 1'
#
loop_
_entity.id
_entity.type
_entity.pdbx_description
1 polymer ?
#
loop_
_entity_poly.entity_id
_entity_poly.type
_entity_poly.pdbx_seq_one_letter_code
_entity_poly.pdbx_strand_id
1 'polypeptide(L)'
;MKAVGRWFKWGLLGLIALGFIWLFWLVLWVMYWGYFNPGTTRFMEIRLGELRAKNPDAVLRQQWVPYRQISLHLKRAIIAAEDAKFVDHEGFDWEGIQKAIEKNQKKGRFVAGGSTISQQLAKNLFLSPSKTFWRKGNEVVITLLLEHLWSKQRIFEVYLNVIEWGNGVFGAEAAARHYFGVSAAGLGPAQAARLAGMVPNPRFYDRNRNAPGLGRKTAIILARMPSAVVP
;
A
#
# COMPACT_ATOMS: atom_id res chain seq x y z
N MET A 1 40.78 -20.51 23.05
CA MET A 1 40.15 -20.59 21.71
C MET A 1 38.79 -21.30 21.69
N LYS A 2 38.58 -22.44 22.39
CA LYS A 2 37.28 -23.17 22.38
C LYS A 2 36.09 -22.40 23.00
N ALA A 3 36.34 -21.54 23.99
CA ALA A 3 35.30 -20.73 24.64
C ALA A 3 34.76 -19.63 23.70
N VAL A 4 35.64 -18.91 22.99
CA VAL A 4 35.26 -17.85 22.04
C VAL A 4 34.38 -18.41 20.90
N GLY A 5 34.72 -19.59 20.37
CA GLY A 5 33.89 -20.28 19.38
C GLY A 5 32.53 -20.74 19.92
N ARG A 6 32.41 -21.00 21.23
CA ARG A 6 31.14 -21.35 21.88
C ARG A 6 30.25 -20.12 22.05
N TRP A 7 30.81 -18.98 22.50
CA TRP A 7 30.09 -17.71 22.58
C TRP A 7 29.61 -17.23 21.21
N PHE A 8 30.43 -17.37 20.17
CA PHE A 8 30.02 -17.06 18.80
C PHE A 8 28.88 -17.96 18.31
N LYS A 9 28.94 -19.27 18.59
CA LYS A 9 27.85 -20.22 18.26
C LYS A 9 26.53 -19.88 18.97
N TRP A 10 26.56 -19.61 20.27
CA TRP A 10 25.36 -19.21 21.02
C TRP A 10 24.82 -17.85 20.57
N GLY A 11 25.69 -16.90 20.23
CA GLY A 11 25.30 -15.62 19.65
C GLY A 11 24.59 -15.80 18.30
N LEU A 12 25.14 -16.63 17.41
CA LEU A 12 24.52 -16.95 16.12
C LEU A 12 23.17 -17.67 16.29
N LEU A 13 23.10 -18.66 17.18
CA LEU A 13 21.85 -19.35 17.50
C LEU A 13 20.80 -18.39 18.08
N GLY A 14 21.22 -17.45 18.93
CA GLY A 14 20.35 -16.40 19.47
C GLY A 14 19.79 -15.49 18.39
N LEU A 15 20.63 -15.04 17.44
CA LEU A 15 20.17 -14.23 16.30
C LEU A 15 19.18 -14.98 15.40
N ILE A 16 19.45 -16.26 15.13
CA ILE A 16 18.53 -17.12 14.36
C ILE A 16 17.20 -17.26 15.11
N ALA A 17 17.23 -17.53 16.42
CA ALA A 17 16.03 -17.63 17.24
C ALA A 17 15.22 -16.33 17.24
N LEU A 18 15.87 -15.18 17.36
CA LEU A 18 15.22 -13.87 17.24
C LEU A 18 14.56 -13.67 15.87
N GLY A 19 15.22 -14.10 14.79
CA GLY A 19 14.66 -14.09 13.44
C GLY A 19 13.39 -14.94 13.35
N PHE A 20 13.39 -16.15 13.92
CA PHE A 20 12.21 -17.02 13.96
C PHE A 20 11.08 -16.44 14.82
N ILE A 21 11.39 -15.87 15.99
CA ILE A 21 10.40 -15.21 16.85
C ILE A 21 9.74 -14.05 16.10
N TRP A 22 10.55 -13.23 15.43
CA TRP A 22 10.05 -12.12 14.63
C TRP A 22 9.18 -12.58 13.47
N LEU A 23 9.59 -13.62 12.74
CA LEU A 23 8.80 -14.20 11.65
C LEU A 23 7.48 -14.80 12.18
N PHE A 24 7.53 -15.54 13.28
CA PHE A 24 6.34 -16.10 13.92
C PHE A 24 5.36 -15.00 14.34
N TRP A 25 5.86 -13.93 14.95
CA TRP A 25 5.07 -12.75 15.29
C TRP A 25 4.41 -12.10 14.06
N LEU A 26 5.14 -11.97 12.95
CA LEU A 26 4.56 -11.49 11.69
C LEU A 26 3.46 -12.42 11.17
N VAL A 27 3.68 -13.73 11.17
CA VAL A 27 2.71 -14.72 10.70
C VAL A 27 1.43 -14.63 11.54
N LEU A 28 1.54 -14.53 12.86
CA LEU A 28 0.38 -14.34 13.74
C LEU A 28 -0.41 -13.07 13.40
N TRP A 29 0.27 -11.94 13.17
CA TRP A 29 -0.40 -10.70 12.78
C TRP A 29 -1.05 -10.78 11.41
N VAL A 30 -0.38 -11.39 10.43
CA VAL A 30 -0.95 -11.59 9.09
C VAL A 30 -2.18 -12.49 9.19
N MET A 31 -2.13 -13.60 9.92
CA MET A 31 -3.31 -14.44 10.15
C MET A 31 -4.43 -13.66 10.82
N TYR A 32 -4.13 -12.89 11.88
CA TYR A 32 -5.11 -12.07 12.57
C TYR A 32 -5.79 -11.07 11.64
N TRP A 33 -5.03 -10.29 10.86
CA TRP A 33 -5.60 -9.31 9.93
C TRP A 33 -6.27 -9.92 8.68
N GLY A 34 -6.06 -11.21 8.44
CA GLY A 34 -6.82 -11.98 7.44
C GLY A 34 -8.30 -12.08 7.81
N TYR A 35 -8.61 -12.17 9.10
CA TYR A 35 -9.97 -12.30 9.62
C TYR A 35 -10.52 -11.02 10.25
N PHE A 36 -9.65 -10.19 10.83
CA PHE A 36 -10.01 -8.97 11.55
C PHE A 36 -9.49 -7.73 10.83
N ASN A 37 -10.27 -6.66 10.82
CA ASN A 37 -9.88 -5.43 10.15
C ASN A 37 -8.77 -4.72 10.94
N PRO A 38 -7.65 -4.33 10.31
CA PRO A 38 -6.65 -3.52 10.98
C PRO A 38 -7.23 -2.17 11.36
N GLY A 39 -6.99 -1.75 12.60
CA GLY A 39 -7.28 -0.40 13.06
C GLY A 39 -6.20 0.58 12.55
N THR A 40 -5.37 1.07 13.45
CA THR A 40 -4.22 1.91 13.11
C THR A 40 -3.05 1.06 12.63
N THR A 41 -2.51 1.40 11.46
CA THR A 41 -1.32 0.73 10.91
C THR A 41 -0.03 1.45 11.31
N ARG A 42 1.13 0.78 11.13
CA ARG A 42 2.42 1.40 11.43
C ARG A 42 2.65 2.68 10.62
N PHE A 43 2.20 2.69 9.37
CA PHE A 43 2.32 3.87 8.52
C PHE A 43 1.43 5.03 8.98
N MET A 44 0.20 4.73 9.45
CA MET A 44 -0.69 5.73 10.04
C MET A 44 -0.09 6.37 11.31
N GLU A 45 0.48 5.57 12.21
CA GLU A 45 1.13 6.08 13.42
C GLU A 45 2.25 7.08 13.10
N ILE A 46 3.10 6.74 12.14
CA ILE A 46 4.20 7.60 11.69
C ILE A 46 3.66 8.90 11.12
N ARG A 47 2.60 8.81 10.31
CA ARG A 47 1.95 9.99 9.70
C ARG A 47 1.27 10.88 10.72
N LEU A 48 0.63 10.29 11.72
CA LEU A 48 0.08 11.04 12.84
C LEU A 48 1.17 11.77 13.62
N GLY A 49 2.31 11.12 13.87
CA GLY A 49 3.48 11.76 14.49
C GLY A 49 4.02 12.94 13.68
N GLU A 50 4.17 12.79 12.36
CA GLU A 50 4.59 13.87 11.45
C GLU A 50 3.62 15.07 11.46
N LEU A 51 2.31 14.80 11.57
CA LEU A 51 1.29 15.83 11.65
C LEU A 51 1.31 16.54 13.01
N ARG A 52 1.42 15.76 14.10
CA ARG A 52 1.45 16.28 15.47
C ARG A 52 2.67 17.12 15.79
N ALA A 53 3.79 16.84 15.13
CA ALA A 53 4.98 17.69 15.19
C ALA A 53 4.73 19.12 14.67
N LYS A 54 3.70 19.34 13.84
CA LYS A 54 3.32 20.65 13.31
C LYS A 54 2.05 21.21 13.94
N ASN A 55 1.12 20.34 14.31
CA ASN A 55 -0.14 20.68 14.96
C ASN A 55 -0.46 19.58 15.99
N PRO A 56 -0.23 19.80 17.30
CA PRO A 56 -0.42 18.80 18.35
C PRO A 56 -1.81 18.14 18.36
N ASP A 57 -2.84 18.88 17.95
CA ASP A 57 -4.24 18.42 17.93
C ASP A 57 -4.60 17.67 16.64
N ALA A 58 -3.64 17.40 15.77
CA ALA A 58 -3.89 16.66 14.54
C ALA A 58 -4.42 15.24 14.83
N VAL A 59 -5.45 14.87 14.06
CA VAL A 59 -6.08 13.55 14.06
C VAL A 59 -6.14 12.99 12.65
N LEU A 60 -6.07 11.67 12.53
CA LEU A 60 -6.29 10.99 11.25
C LEU A 60 -7.78 10.81 10.99
N ARG A 61 -8.16 10.93 9.72
CA ARG A 61 -9.49 10.59 9.24
C ARG A 61 -9.42 9.22 8.59
N GLN A 62 -10.02 8.23 9.23
CA GLN A 62 -10.15 6.87 8.70
C GLN A 62 -11.54 6.34 9.03
N GLN A 63 -12.16 5.69 8.07
CA GLN A 63 -13.40 4.96 8.28
C GLN A 63 -13.34 3.67 7.47
N TRP A 64 -13.46 2.54 8.16
CA TRP A 64 -13.50 1.24 7.51
C TRP A 64 -14.86 1.03 6.84
N VAL A 65 -14.84 0.56 5.59
CA VAL A 65 -16.03 0.08 4.89
C VAL A 65 -15.78 -1.31 4.31
N PRO A 66 -16.75 -2.24 4.37
CA PRO A 66 -16.62 -3.55 3.75
C PRO A 66 -16.38 -3.45 2.25
N TYR A 67 -15.66 -4.41 1.67
CA TYR A 67 -15.33 -4.44 0.24
C TYR A 67 -16.53 -4.19 -0.68
N ARG A 68 -17.70 -4.75 -0.34
CA ARG A 68 -18.94 -4.60 -1.13
C ARG A 68 -19.49 -3.17 -1.14
N GLN A 69 -19.14 -2.35 -0.15
CA GLN A 69 -19.54 -0.95 -0.04
C GLN A 69 -18.52 0.01 -0.66
N ILE A 70 -17.51 -0.51 -1.37
CA ILE A 70 -16.59 0.30 -2.15
C ILE A 70 -17.00 0.22 -3.62
N SER A 71 -17.14 1.38 -4.28
CA SER A 71 -17.53 1.48 -5.69
C SER A 71 -16.66 0.59 -6.57
N LEU A 72 -17.31 -0.15 -7.49
CA LEU A 72 -16.62 -0.94 -8.51
C LEU A 72 -15.72 -0.06 -9.38
N HIS A 73 -16.08 1.21 -9.58
CA HIS A 73 -15.25 2.17 -10.31
C HIS A 73 -13.95 2.46 -9.57
N LEU A 74 -13.98 2.64 -8.25
CA LEU A 74 -12.76 2.86 -7.47
C LEU A 74 -11.85 1.64 -7.50
N LYS A 75 -12.42 0.44 -7.36
CA LYS A 75 -11.68 -0.82 -7.47
C LYS A 75 -10.94 -0.94 -8.81
N ARG A 76 -11.66 -0.75 -9.92
CA ARG A 76 -11.08 -0.76 -11.27
C ARG A 76 -10.04 0.33 -11.47
N ALA A 77 -10.29 1.54 -10.97
CA ALA A 77 -9.38 2.66 -11.11
C ALA A 77 -8.04 2.39 -10.42
N ILE A 78 -8.07 1.82 -9.22
CA ILE A 78 -6.85 1.51 -8.45
C ILE A 78 -6.06 0.38 -9.12
N ILE A 79 -6.71 -0.72 -9.52
CA ILE A 79 -6.04 -1.80 -10.24
C ILE A 79 -5.42 -1.25 -11.54
N ALA A 80 -6.17 -0.50 -12.35
CA ALA A 80 -5.65 0.07 -13.60
C ALA A 80 -4.50 1.07 -13.41
N ALA A 81 -4.45 1.76 -12.27
CA ALA A 81 -3.46 2.79 -11.99
C ALA A 81 -2.19 2.26 -11.32
N GLU A 82 -2.34 1.36 -10.36
CA GLU A 82 -1.27 0.90 -9.47
C GLU A 82 -0.75 -0.49 -9.85
N ASP A 83 -1.61 -1.38 -10.34
CA ASP A 83 -1.26 -2.80 -10.51
C ASP A 83 -2.24 -3.53 -11.46
N ALA A 84 -2.04 -3.37 -12.78
CA ALA A 84 -3.00 -3.83 -13.78
C ALA A 84 -3.14 -5.36 -13.86
N LYS A 85 -2.16 -6.11 -13.34
CA LYS A 85 -2.13 -7.58 -13.30
C LYS A 85 -2.38 -8.12 -11.88
N PHE A 86 -2.97 -7.32 -10.99
CA PHE A 86 -3.10 -7.63 -9.57
C PHE A 86 -3.66 -9.03 -9.28
N VAL A 87 -4.66 -9.47 -10.06
CA VAL A 87 -5.31 -10.77 -9.89
C VAL A 87 -4.50 -11.93 -10.45
N ASP A 88 -3.54 -11.66 -11.34
CA ASP A 88 -2.81 -12.69 -12.10
C ASP A 88 -1.50 -13.12 -11.42
N HIS A 89 -0.92 -12.27 -10.56
CA HIS A 89 0.38 -12.54 -9.93
C HIS A 89 0.23 -12.87 -8.43
N GLU A 90 1.27 -13.41 -7.80
CA GLU A 90 1.32 -13.73 -6.36
C GLU A 90 2.21 -12.72 -5.60
N GLY A 91 1.80 -11.46 -5.62
CA GLY A 91 2.53 -10.35 -4.96
C GLY A 91 3.58 -9.62 -5.78
N PHE A 92 4.08 -10.18 -6.88
CA PHE A 92 5.12 -9.54 -7.70
C PHE A 92 4.80 -9.61 -9.19
N ASP A 93 4.69 -8.45 -9.85
CA ASP A 93 4.64 -8.36 -11.31
C ASP A 93 6.07 -8.26 -11.86
N TRP A 94 6.69 -9.39 -12.15
CA TRP A 94 8.06 -9.47 -12.67
C TRP A 94 8.23 -8.73 -14.00
N GLU A 95 7.25 -8.85 -14.91
CA GLU A 95 7.26 -8.10 -16.16
C GLU A 95 7.13 -6.60 -15.93
N GLY A 96 6.24 -6.19 -15.02
CA GLY A 96 6.05 -4.79 -14.62
C GLY A 96 7.31 -4.20 -14.01
N ILE A 97 8.00 -4.96 -13.15
CA ILE A 97 9.30 -4.58 -12.57
C ILE A 97 10.34 -4.39 -13.68
N GLN A 98 10.46 -5.35 -14.61
CA GLN A 98 11.40 -5.25 -15.72
C GLN A 98 11.11 -4.02 -16.60
N LYS A 99 9.86 -3.81 -17.00
CA LYS A 99 9.43 -2.64 -17.80
C LYS A 99 9.70 -1.32 -17.06
N ALA A 100 9.53 -1.29 -15.74
CA ALA A 100 9.84 -0.11 -14.93
C ALA A 100 11.35 0.18 -14.91
N ILE A 101 12.18 -0.85 -14.79
CA ILE A 101 13.65 -0.75 -14.84
C ILE A 101 14.09 -0.22 -16.21
N GLU A 102 13.66 -0.83 -17.31
CA GLU A 102 13.99 -0.41 -18.67
C GLU A 102 13.59 1.05 -18.94
N LYS A 103 12.39 1.44 -18.49
CA LYS A 103 11.90 2.82 -18.63
C LYS A 103 12.73 3.82 -17.82
N ASN A 104 13.17 3.45 -16.61
CA ASN A 104 14.01 4.29 -15.76
C ASN A 104 15.42 4.44 -16.36
N GLN A 105 16.00 3.35 -16.88
CA GLN A 105 17.28 3.36 -17.59
C GLN A 105 17.21 4.26 -18.82
N LYS A 106 16.19 4.09 -19.68
CA LYS A 106 15.98 4.91 -20.89
C LYS A 106 15.79 6.40 -20.58
N LYS A 107 15.22 6.74 -19.41
CA LYS A 107 15.00 8.13 -18.99
C LYS A 107 16.14 8.71 -18.16
N GLY A 108 17.14 7.91 -17.77
CA GLY A 108 18.26 8.33 -16.92
C GLY A 108 17.85 8.78 -15.51
N ARG A 109 16.59 8.56 -15.11
CA ARG A 109 16.04 8.95 -13.80
C ARG A 109 14.87 8.08 -13.42
N PHE A 110 14.56 8.01 -12.13
CA PHE A 110 13.42 7.26 -11.62
C PHE A 110 12.09 7.93 -12.04
N VAL A 111 11.35 7.30 -12.95
CA VAL A 111 10.07 7.78 -13.51
C VAL A 111 8.93 6.78 -13.37
N ALA A 112 9.22 5.50 -13.10
CA ALA A 112 8.23 4.44 -12.97
C ALA A 112 8.55 3.59 -11.72
N GLY A 113 7.51 3.34 -10.93
CA GLY A 113 7.52 2.34 -9.86
C GLY A 113 7.09 0.98 -10.42
N GLY A 114 7.60 -0.09 -9.81
CA GLY A 114 7.21 -1.47 -10.10
C GLY A 114 6.70 -2.20 -8.86
N SER A 115 6.11 -1.47 -7.90
CA SER A 115 5.57 -2.08 -6.68
C SER A 115 4.08 -2.39 -6.83
N THR A 116 3.72 -3.64 -6.61
CA THR A 116 2.34 -4.16 -6.66
C THR A 116 1.49 -3.65 -5.49
N ILE A 117 0.17 -3.82 -5.58
CA ILE A 117 -0.75 -3.50 -4.49
C ILE A 117 -0.37 -4.24 -3.19
N SER A 118 0.02 -5.51 -3.28
CA SER A 118 0.41 -6.33 -2.12
C SER A 118 1.70 -5.85 -1.48
N GLN A 119 2.70 -5.46 -2.27
CA GLN A 119 3.93 -4.85 -1.77
C GLN A 119 3.66 -3.51 -1.07
N GLN A 120 2.81 -2.69 -1.69
CA GLN A 120 2.39 -1.42 -1.09
C GLN A 120 1.61 -1.65 0.21
N LEU A 121 0.76 -2.68 0.28
CA LEU A 121 0.03 -3.03 1.49
C LEU A 121 0.96 -3.50 2.61
N ALA A 122 1.89 -4.42 2.31
CA ALA A 122 2.91 -4.90 3.26
C ALA A 122 3.66 -3.71 3.90
N LYS A 123 4.06 -2.75 3.08
CA LYS A 123 4.70 -1.51 3.54
C LYS A 123 3.78 -0.68 4.44
N ASN A 124 2.52 -0.49 4.08
CA ASN A 124 1.58 0.32 4.86
C ASN A 124 1.23 -0.31 6.22
N LEU A 125 1.08 -1.64 6.29
CA LEU A 125 0.69 -2.34 7.50
C LEU A 125 1.81 -2.36 8.54
N PHE A 126 3.03 -2.76 8.14
CA PHE A 126 4.07 -3.15 9.09
C PHE A 126 5.32 -2.25 9.07
N LEU A 127 5.59 -1.52 7.99
CA LEU A 127 6.91 -0.96 7.75
C LEU A 127 6.93 0.57 7.83
N SER A 128 8.10 1.10 8.15
CA SER A 128 8.34 2.54 8.09
C SER A 128 8.57 3.02 6.65
N PRO A 129 8.41 4.32 6.35
CA PRO A 129 8.73 4.91 5.05
C PRO A 129 10.23 4.90 4.68
N SER A 130 11.11 4.32 5.51
CA SER A 130 12.56 4.31 5.30
C SER A 130 12.93 3.67 3.96
N LYS A 131 14.03 4.10 3.34
CA LYS A 131 14.49 3.57 2.03
C LYS A 131 15.75 2.72 2.21
N THR A 132 15.67 1.67 3.02
CA THR A 132 16.80 0.74 3.26
C THR A 132 16.56 -0.60 2.56
N PHE A 133 17.66 -1.26 2.16
CA PHE A 133 17.60 -2.62 1.58
C PHE A 133 17.00 -3.62 2.57
N TRP A 134 17.36 -3.51 3.85
CA TRP A 134 16.77 -4.33 4.91
C TRP A 134 15.26 -4.19 4.95
N ARG A 135 14.72 -2.96 4.96
CA ARG A 135 13.27 -2.73 4.94
C ARG A 135 12.63 -3.32 3.68
N LYS A 136 13.29 -3.23 2.52
CA LYS A 136 12.79 -3.84 1.28
C LYS A 136 12.78 -5.38 1.36
N GLY A 137 13.76 -6.01 2.00
CA GLY A 137 13.76 -7.46 2.27
C GLY A 137 12.57 -7.89 3.14
N ASN A 138 12.29 -7.13 4.20
CA ASN A 138 11.11 -7.37 5.04
C ASN A 138 9.80 -7.21 4.26
N GLU A 139 9.71 -6.22 3.38
CA GLU A 139 8.55 -6.04 2.49
C GLU A 139 8.31 -7.27 1.61
N VAL A 140 9.37 -7.90 1.10
CA VAL A 140 9.26 -9.12 0.29
C VAL A 140 8.66 -10.26 1.11
N VAL A 141 9.21 -10.53 2.31
CA VAL A 141 8.71 -11.60 3.20
C VAL A 141 7.24 -11.39 3.55
N ILE A 142 6.86 -10.17 3.96
CA ILE A 142 5.48 -9.85 4.33
C ILE A 142 4.54 -9.95 3.12
N THR A 143 4.98 -9.52 1.93
CA THR A 143 4.17 -9.63 0.70
C THR A 143 3.85 -11.10 0.41
N LEU A 144 4.83 -11.99 0.51
CA LEU A 144 4.62 -13.43 0.31
C LEU A 144 3.66 -14.01 1.36
N LEU A 145 3.79 -13.61 2.63
CA LEU A 145 2.86 -14.03 3.67
C LEU A 145 1.42 -13.57 3.38
N LEU A 146 1.24 -12.31 2.95
CA LEU A 146 -0.09 -11.78 2.61
C LEU A 146 -0.71 -12.56 1.45
N GLU A 147 0.04 -12.80 0.38
CA GLU A 147 -0.44 -13.50 -0.82
C GLU A 147 -0.73 -14.98 -0.56
N HIS A 148 0.03 -15.62 0.33
CA HIS A 148 -0.20 -17.02 0.67
C HIS A 148 -1.37 -17.21 1.63
N LEU A 149 -1.61 -16.26 2.55
CA LEU A 149 -2.59 -16.43 3.62
C LEU A 149 -3.93 -15.74 3.33
N TRP A 150 -3.97 -14.73 2.45
CA TRP A 150 -5.18 -13.94 2.19
C TRP A 150 -5.64 -14.10 0.75
N SER A 151 -6.95 -14.04 0.54
CA SER A 151 -7.49 -13.91 -0.82
C SER A 151 -7.16 -12.54 -1.43
N LYS A 152 -7.09 -12.47 -2.76
CA LYS A 152 -6.94 -11.19 -3.50
C LYS A 152 -7.97 -10.15 -3.10
N GLN A 153 -9.21 -10.58 -2.89
CA GLN A 153 -10.29 -9.71 -2.43
C GLN A 153 -9.97 -9.11 -1.05
N ARG A 154 -9.44 -9.91 -0.10
CA ARG A 154 -9.09 -9.44 1.24
C ARG A 154 -7.90 -8.48 1.22
N ILE A 155 -6.84 -8.82 0.48
CA ILE A 155 -5.70 -7.92 0.27
C ILE A 155 -6.18 -6.57 -0.25
N PHE A 156 -7.06 -6.60 -1.25
CA PHE A 156 -7.51 -5.37 -1.87
C PHE A 156 -8.46 -4.56 -0.99
N GLU A 157 -9.36 -5.21 -0.26
CA GLU A 157 -10.21 -4.56 0.75
C GLU A 157 -9.37 -3.82 1.79
N VAL A 158 -8.37 -4.50 2.36
CA VAL A 158 -7.51 -3.90 3.38
C VAL A 158 -6.72 -2.75 2.78
N TYR A 159 -6.11 -2.93 1.60
CA TYR A 159 -5.42 -1.87 0.88
C TYR A 159 -6.28 -0.62 0.73
N LEU A 160 -7.49 -0.75 0.21
CA LEU A 160 -8.39 0.38 -0.02
C LEU A 160 -8.79 1.09 1.27
N ASN A 161 -8.79 0.40 2.42
CA ASN A 161 -9.15 0.96 3.72
C ASN A 161 -7.96 1.54 4.51
N VAL A 162 -6.71 1.23 4.15
CA VAL A 162 -5.54 1.64 4.94
C VAL A 162 -4.56 2.57 4.22
N ILE A 163 -4.68 2.76 2.91
CA ILE A 163 -3.75 3.65 2.20
C ILE A 163 -4.05 5.13 2.46
N GLU A 164 -3.00 5.96 2.35
CA GLU A 164 -3.06 7.41 2.43
C GLU A 164 -3.59 8.00 1.11
N TRP A 165 -4.67 8.76 1.19
CA TRP A 165 -5.28 9.46 0.05
C TRP A 165 -5.04 10.97 0.05
N GLY A 166 -4.65 11.53 1.19
CA GLY A 166 -4.41 12.96 1.39
C GLY A 166 -3.74 13.23 2.73
N ASN A 167 -3.61 14.50 3.11
CA ASN A 167 -2.92 14.87 4.35
C ASN A 167 -3.75 14.46 5.58
N GLY A 168 -3.42 13.30 6.17
CA GLY A 168 -4.16 12.72 7.30
C GLY A 168 -5.47 12.03 6.90
N VAL A 169 -5.65 11.70 5.61
CA VAL A 169 -6.85 11.04 5.09
C VAL A 169 -6.50 9.62 4.65
N PHE A 170 -7.09 8.63 5.31
CA PHE A 170 -6.80 7.21 5.12
C PHE A 170 -8.08 6.41 4.83
N GLY A 171 -7.97 5.48 3.88
CA GLY A 171 -9.09 4.64 3.49
C GLY A 171 -10.08 5.31 2.51
N ALA A 172 -10.74 4.48 1.71
CA ALA A 172 -11.59 4.88 0.60
C ALA A 172 -12.79 5.74 1.03
N GLU A 173 -13.44 5.42 2.16
CA GLU A 173 -14.59 6.19 2.66
C GLU A 173 -14.17 7.60 3.07
N ALA A 174 -13.11 7.73 3.87
CA ALA A 174 -12.61 9.04 4.27
C ALA A 174 -12.18 9.88 3.06
N ALA A 175 -11.58 9.25 2.05
CA ALA A 175 -11.21 9.92 0.80
C ALA A 175 -12.42 10.39 -0.01
N ALA A 176 -13.42 9.53 -0.23
CA ALA A 176 -14.63 9.87 -0.96
C ALA A 176 -15.35 11.07 -0.33
N ARG A 177 -15.48 11.06 1.00
CA ARG A 177 -16.07 12.15 1.77
C ARG A 177 -15.24 13.42 1.69
N HIS A 178 -13.92 13.31 1.86
CA HIS A 178 -13.02 14.46 1.87
C HIS A 178 -12.95 15.20 0.53
N TYR A 179 -12.97 14.47 -0.58
CA TYR A 179 -12.78 15.06 -1.91
C TYR A 179 -14.07 15.39 -2.64
N PHE A 180 -15.16 14.65 -2.38
CA PHE A 180 -16.39 14.76 -3.16
C PHE A 180 -17.67 14.79 -2.31
N GLY A 181 -17.58 14.65 -0.98
CA GLY A 181 -18.76 14.64 -0.10
C GLY A 181 -19.65 13.40 -0.22
N VAL A 182 -19.25 12.39 -1.00
CA VAL A 182 -20.01 11.16 -1.23
C VAL A 182 -19.43 9.97 -0.44
N SER A 183 -20.19 8.88 -0.30
CA SER A 183 -19.65 7.62 0.23
C SER A 183 -18.71 6.96 -0.78
N ALA A 184 -17.86 6.04 -0.31
CA ALA A 184 -17.03 5.20 -1.17
C ALA A 184 -17.86 4.39 -2.17
N ALA A 185 -19.08 3.98 -1.80
CA ALA A 185 -20.03 3.31 -2.69
C ALA A 185 -20.53 4.23 -3.82
N GLY A 186 -20.67 5.53 -3.54
CA GLY A 186 -21.22 6.52 -4.47
C GLY A 186 -20.22 7.12 -5.46
N LEU A 187 -18.96 6.69 -5.43
CA LEU A 187 -17.93 7.21 -6.34
C LEU A 187 -18.22 6.80 -7.80
N GLY A 188 -18.40 7.80 -8.66
CA GLY A 188 -18.51 7.61 -10.10
C GLY A 188 -17.16 7.36 -10.80
N PRO A 189 -17.17 7.03 -12.11
CA PRO A 189 -15.96 6.68 -12.86
C PRO A 189 -14.88 7.77 -12.84
N ALA A 190 -15.25 9.02 -13.11
CA ALA A 190 -14.30 10.14 -13.16
C ALA A 190 -13.72 10.47 -11.79
N GLN A 191 -14.53 10.41 -10.74
CA GLN A 191 -14.09 10.63 -9.35
C GLN A 191 -13.11 9.53 -8.91
N ALA A 192 -13.44 8.27 -9.18
CA ALA A 192 -12.60 7.11 -8.93
C ALA A 192 -11.24 7.20 -9.65
N ALA A 193 -11.26 7.49 -10.96
CA ALA A 193 -10.04 7.66 -11.75
C ALA A 193 -9.16 8.81 -11.23
N ARG A 194 -9.79 9.92 -10.80
CA ARG A 194 -9.06 11.06 -10.23
C ARG A 194 -8.40 10.69 -8.90
N LEU A 195 -9.11 9.99 -8.01
CA LEU A 195 -8.54 9.49 -6.74
C LEU A 195 -7.36 8.57 -6.97
N ALA A 196 -7.50 7.57 -7.84
CA ALA A 196 -6.40 6.67 -8.21
C ALA A 196 -5.21 7.43 -8.82
N GLY A 197 -5.48 8.51 -9.56
CA GLY A 197 -4.45 9.42 -10.06
C GLY A 197 -3.60 10.05 -8.95
N MET A 198 -4.16 10.27 -7.77
CA MET A 198 -3.53 10.96 -6.64
C MET A 198 -2.68 10.02 -5.76
N VAL A 199 -2.95 8.71 -5.77
CA VAL A 199 -2.31 7.72 -4.88
C VAL A 199 -0.78 7.75 -4.85
N PRO A 200 -0.05 8.00 -5.96
CA PRO A 200 1.41 8.04 -5.88
C PRO A 200 2.00 9.22 -5.12
N ASN A 201 1.24 10.30 -4.93
CA ASN A 201 1.70 11.44 -4.14
C ASN A 201 0.51 12.16 -3.45
N PRO A 202 -0.13 11.49 -2.47
CA PRO A 202 -1.44 11.89 -1.97
C PRO A 202 -1.42 13.27 -1.31
N ARG A 203 -0.40 13.54 -0.48
CA ARG A 203 -0.23 14.82 0.23
C ARG A 203 0.02 16.00 -0.72
N PHE A 204 0.72 15.79 -1.83
CA PHE A 204 0.91 16.82 -2.84
C PHE A 204 -0.41 17.14 -3.54
N TYR A 205 -1.12 16.13 -4.03
CA TYR A 205 -2.35 16.35 -4.79
C TYR A 205 -3.51 16.83 -3.92
N ASP A 206 -3.52 16.51 -2.63
CA ASP A 206 -4.49 17.07 -1.69
C ASP A 206 -4.44 18.61 -1.67
N ARG A 207 -3.22 19.18 -1.69
CA ARG A 207 -2.98 20.63 -1.76
C ARG A 207 -3.01 21.19 -3.19
N ASN A 208 -2.75 20.35 -4.19
CA ASN A 208 -2.57 20.73 -5.60
C ASN A 208 -3.54 19.97 -6.51
N ARG A 209 -4.84 20.04 -6.20
CA ARG A 209 -5.89 19.24 -6.87
C ARG A 209 -6.01 19.53 -8.36
N ASN A 210 -5.59 20.71 -8.81
CA ASN A 210 -5.63 21.15 -10.20
C ASN A 210 -4.26 21.05 -10.90
N ALA A 211 -3.32 20.28 -10.34
CA ALA A 211 -2.01 20.07 -10.95
C ALA A 211 -2.17 19.58 -12.42
N PRO A 212 -1.51 20.22 -13.41
CA PRO A 212 -1.75 19.94 -14.83
C PRO A 212 -1.62 18.46 -15.22
N GLY A 213 -0.67 17.74 -14.60
CA GLY A 213 -0.46 16.31 -14.85
C GLY A 213 -1.57 15.38 -14.35
N LEU A 214 -2.36 15.81 -13.36
CA LEU A 214 -3.39 14.95 -12.75
C LEU A 214 -4.55 14.69 -13.71
N GLY A 215 -4.98 15.69 -14.48
CA GLY A 215 -6.06 15.54 -15.47
C GLY A 215 -5.70 14.53 -16.54
N ARG A 216 -4.49 14.63 -17.11
CA ARG A 216 -3.99 13.66 -18.10
C ARG A 216 -3.91 12.25 -17.52
N LYS A 217 -3.40 12.10 -16.29
CA LYS A 217 -3.34 10.80 -15.62
C LYS A 217 -4.73 10.21 -15.37
N THR A 218 -5.68 11.05 -14.95
CA THR A 218 -7.08 10.67 -14.73
C THR A 218 -7.71 10.12 -16.01
N ALA A 219 -7.52 10.79 -17.15
CA ALA A 219 -8.03 10.32 -18.44
C ALA A 219 -7.43 8.97 -18.85
N ILE A 220 -6.13 8.76 -18.63
CA ILE A 220 -5.46 7.47 -18.92
C ILE A 220 -6.03 6.35 -18.04
N ILE A 221 -6.22 6.60 -16.74
CA ILE A 221 -6.80 5.61 -15.83
C ILE A 221 -8.23 5.29 -16.24
N LEU A 222 -9.04 6.31 -16.52
CA LEU A 222 -10.44 6.14 -16.93
C LEU A 222 -10.57 5.26 -18.17
N ALA A 223 -9.70 5.46 -19.17
CA ALA A 223 -9.66 4.63 -20.37
C ALA A 223 -9.25 3.17 -20.12
N ARG A 224 -8.45 2.91 -19.08
CA ARG A 224 -7.96 1.56 -18.71
C ARG A 224 -8.86 0.82 -17.72
N MET A 225 -9.73 1.53 -17.02
CA MET A 225 -10.65 0.92 -16.04
C MET A 225 -11.47 -0.26 -16.59
N PRO A 226 -11.99 -0.24 -17.84
CA PRO A 226 -12.77 -1.36 -18.35
C PRO A 226 -11.99 -2.69 -18.45
N SER A 227 -10.67 -2.65 -18.62
CA SER A 227 -9.83 -3.87 -18.70
C SER A 227 -9.36 -4.37 -17.32
N ALA A 228 -9.65 -3.64 -16.24
CA ALA A 228 -9.26 -4.05 -14.89
C ALA A 228 -10.20 -5.14 -14.36
N VAL A 229 -9.64 -6.32 -14.13
CA VAL A 229 -10.33 -7.43 -13.45
C VAL A 229 -10.30 -7.18 -11.94
N VAL A 230 -11.46 -7.26 -11.31
CA VAL A 230 -11.63 -7.03 -9.87
C VAL A 230 -11.86 -8.39 -9.20
N PRO A 231 -11.11 -8.73 -8.13
CA PRO A 231 -11.31 -9.97 -7.39
C PRO A 231 -12.56 -9.94 -6.50
#